data_AF-A0A9W8UDN6-F1
#
_entry.id   AF-A0A9W8UDN6-F1
#
_cell.length_a   1.000
_cell.length_b   1.000
_cell.length_c   1.000
_cell.angle_alpha   90.00
_cell.angle_beta   90.00
_cell.angle_gamma   90.00
#
_symmetry.space_group_name_H-M   'P 1'
#
loop_
_entity.id
_entity.type
_entity.pdbx_description
1 polymer ?
#
loop_
_entity_poly.entity_id
_entity_poly.type
_entity_poly.pdbx_seq_one_letter_code
_entity_poly.pdbx_strand_id
1 'polypeptide(L)'
;MPTSTKADSDMADLHPSAEVVGVDLSPIQPNFVPLNCRFEVDDINKEWTFPENKFDYIHIRYMTGTVPDWTEMLKKVQRYLKPGGWVEHVELWGNAMADDGTMKEDSPLKTWVKIFEQVGEKLGKPFFWDPAEAFQQAGLKNISEKKVKVPIGTWPKNKDLKQWGAWNRQFLLQGLEGFSIRGLTELLEWEYEKAQVFLVDMRKELLNPSLHSYVLTTAVWGQKPEE
;
A
#
# COMPACT_ATOMS: atom_id res chain seq x y z
N MET A 1 14.97 0.12 -4.81
CA MET A 1 14.12 0.06 -3.60
C MET A 1 14.16 -1.36 -3.07
N PRO A 2 14.18 -1.59 -1.75
CA PRO A 2 13.93 -2.93 -1.23
C PRO A 2 12.51 -3.35 -1.68
N THR A 3 12.41 -4.44 -2.42
CA THR A 3 11.15 -5.10 -2.78
C THR A 3 10.49 -5.66 -1.52
N SER A 4 9.18 -5.93 -1.55
CA SER A 4 8.47 -6.64 -0.47
C SER A 4 9.26 -7.86 0.01
N THR A 5 9.80 -8.62 -0.94
CA THR A 5 10.61 -9.82 -0.73
C THR A 5 11.91 -9.60 0.04
N LYS A 6 12.48 -8.39 0.06
CA LYS A 6 13.63 -8.10 0.92
C LYS A 6 13.22 -7.96 2.39
N ALA A 7 12.05 -7.41 2.67
CA ALA A 7 11.57 -7.31 4.05
C ALA A 7 11.34 -8.70 4.66
N ASP A 8 10.83 -9.65 3.86
CA ASP A 8 10.63 -11.04 4.29
C ASP A 8 11.96 -11.72 4.64
N SER A 9 13.00 -11.55 3.80
CA SER A 9 14.35 -12.03 4.10
C SER A 9 14.93 -11.37 5.36
N ASP A 10 14.80 -10.05 5.51
CA ASP A 10 15.30 -9.33 6.68
C ASP A 10 14.60 -9.83 7.97
N MET A 11 13.29 -10.13 7.92
CA MET A 11 12.54 -10.72 9.04
C MET A 11 13.04 -12.12 9.38
N ALA A 12 13.32 -12.94 8.38
CA ALA A 12 13.83 -14.30 8.57
C ALA A 12 15.24 -14.29 9.20
N ASP A 13 16.11 -13.37 8.78
CA ASP A 13 17.44 -13.19 9.35
C ASP A 13 17.40 -12.70 10.82
N LEU A 14 16.49 -11.78 11.13
CA LEU A 14 16.31 -11.26 12.50
C LEU A 14 15.65 -12.27 13.44
N HIS A 15 14.87 -13.22 12.91
CA HIS A 15 14.16 -14.24 13.67
C HIS A 15 14.47 -15.66 13.15
N PRO A 16 15.65 -16.21 13.43
CA PRO A 16 16.06 -17.53 12.90
C PRO A 16 15.18 -18.71 13.35
N SER A 17 14.40 -18.53 14.42
CA SER A 17 13.44 -19.53 14.91
C SER A 17 12.08 -19.47 14.23
N ALA A 18 11.80 -18.45 13.41
CA ALA A 18 10.57 -18.31 12.66
C ALA A 18 10.71 -18.94 11.27
N GLU A 19 9.61 -19.47 10.73
CA GLU A 19 9.48 -19.78 9.30
C GLU A 19 8.75 -18.62 8.62
N VAL A 20 9.35 -18.03 7.59
CA VAL A 20 8.79 -16.90 6.84
C VAL A 20 8.38 -17.36 5.45
N VAL A 21 7.14 -17.05 5.07
CA VAL A 21 6.61 -17.33 3.73
C VAL A 21 6.15 -16.03 3.11
N GLY A 22 6.78 -15.62 2.01
CA GLY A 22 6.32 -14.51 1.17
C GLY A 22 5.42 -15.02 0.05
N VAL A 23 4.34 -14.31 -0.25
CA VAL A 23 3.41 -14.67 -1.33
C VAL A 23 3.23 -13.47 -2.26
N ASP A 24 3.46 -13.66 -3.56
CA ASP A 24 3.27 -12.63 -4.58
C ASP A 24 2.82 -13.28 -5.90
N LEU A 25 2.11 -12.54 -6.75
CA LEU A 25 1.75 -12.99 -8.10
C LEU A 25 2.98 -13.10 -9.03
N SER A 26 4.05 -12.38 -8.70
CA SER A 26 5.25 -12.27 -9.51
C SER A 26 6.43 -12.97 -8.84
N PRO A 27 7.30 -13.67 -9.60
CA PRO A 27 8.53 -14.26 -9.06
C PRO A 27 9.61 -13.18 -8.85
N ILE A 28 9.44 -12.35 -7.80
CA ILE A 28 10.30 -11.20 -7.47
C ILE A 28 11.21 -11.45 -6.25
N GLN A 29 11.53 -12.70 -5.97
CA GLN A 29 12.39 -13.10 -4.86
C GLN A 29 13.85 -12.63 -5.04
N PRO A 30 14.58 -12.31 -3.97
CA PRO A 30 16.01 -11.99 -4.05
C PRO A 30 16.84 -13.22 -4.44
N ASN A 31 18.02 -12.98 -5.00
CA ASN A 31 18.96 -14.04 -5.39
C ASN A 31 19.45 -14.90 -4.21
N PHE A 32 19.43 -14.33 -3.00
CA PHE A 32 19.80 -15.00 -1.77
C PHE A 32 18.63 -14.92 -0.80
N VAL A 33 18.19 -16.08 -0.32
CA VAL A 33 17.05 -16.22 0.59
C VAL A 33 17.54 -17.00 1.83
N PRO A 34 17.26 -16.53 3.05
CA PRO A 34 17.57 -17.26 4.28
C PRO A 34 16.95 -18.66 4.29
N LEU A 35 17.57 -19.63 4.97
CA LEU A 35 17.10 -21.03 4.98
C LEU A 35 15.71 -21.22 5.58
N ASN A 36 15.27 -20.29 6.43
CA ASN A 36 13.96 -20.24 7.06
C ASN A 36 12.98 -19.33 6.32
N CYS A 37 13.29 -18.89 5.10
CA CYS A 37 12.44 -18.06 4.26
C CYS A 37 12.17 -18.75 2.93
N ARG A 38 10.93 -18.67 2.45
CA ARG A 38 10.53 -19.20 1.14
C ARG A 38 9.47 -18.31 0.50
N PHE A 39 9.40 -18.35 -0.83
CA PHE A 39 8.45 -17.56 -1.61
C PHE A 39 7.53 -18.47 -2.42
N GLU A 40 6.23 -18.19 -2.42
CA GLU A 40 5.22 -18.84 -3.24
C GLU A 40 4.67 -17.86 -4.26
N VAL A 41 4.53 -18.31 -5.51
CA VAL A 41 3.86 -17.54 -6.56
C VAL A 41 2.38 -17.92 -6.54
N ASP A 42 1.55 -17.09 -5.89
CA ASP A 42 0.12 -17.36 -5.76
C ASP A 42 -0.72 -16.08 -5.68
N ASP A 43 -2.02 -16.20 -5.98
CA ASP A 43 -2.99 -15.12 -5.89
C ASP A 43 -3.69 -15.14 -4.53
N ILE A 44 -3.31 -14.18 -3.68
CA ILE A 44 -3.90 -14.03 -2.34
C ILE A 44 -5.40 -13.79 -2.35
N ASN A 45 -6.03 -13.45 -3.48
CA ASN A 45 -7.49 -13.30 -3.58
C ASN A 45 -8.22 -14.65 -3.64
N LYS A 46 -7.54 -15.73 -4.02
CA LYS A 46 -8.10 -17.09 -4.04
C LYS A 46 -8.10 -17.71 -2.63
N GLU A 47 -8.69 -18.89 -2.51
CA GLU A 47 -8.59 -19.68 -1.28
C GLU A 47 -7.13 -20.09 -1.06
N TRP A 48 -6.62 -19.92 0.17
CA TRP A 48 -5.23 -20.23 0.43
C TRP A 48 -5.04 -21.74 0.64
N THR A 49 -3.94 -22.26 0.13
CA THR A 49 -3.61 -23.69 0.21
C THR A 49 -3.01 -24.11 1.56
N PHE A 50 -2.83 -23.15 2.47
CA PHE A 50 -2.35 -23.39 3.82
C PHE A 50 -3.43 -24.05 4.69
N PRO A 51 -3.06 -24.76 5.77
CA PRO A 51 -4.02 -25.14 6.81
C PRO A 51 -4.57 -23.91 7.53
N GLU A 52 -5.83 -23.95 7.97
CA GLU A 52 -6.36 -22.97 8.91
C GLU A 52 -5.55 -22.96 10.22
N ASN A 53 -5.53 -21.82 10.93
CA ASN A 53 -4.74 -21.66 12.17
C ASN A 53 -3.25 -22.01 12.01
N LYS A 54 -2.65 -21.70 10.86
CA LYS A 54 -1.24 -21.99 10.58
C LYS A 54 -0.30 -20.89 11.05
N PHE A 55 -0.68 -19.63 10.88
CA PHE A 55 0.24 -18.50 11.05
C PHE A 55 0.10 -17.83 12.41
N ASP A 56 1.23 -17.55 13.06
CA ASP A 56 1.27 -16.73 14.29
C ASP A 56 1.16 -15.23 13.96
N TYR A 57 1.64 -14.83 12.79
CA TYR A 57 1.67 -13.46 12.31
C TYR A 57 1.47 -13.40 10.80
N ILE A 58 0.68 -12.44 10.32
CA ILE A 58 0.50 -12.13 8.90
C ILE A 58 0.76 -10.64 8.68
N HIS A 59 1.67 -10.31 7.78
CA HIS A 59 1.96 -8.94 7.38
C HIS A 59 1.50 -8.71 5.94
N ILE A 60 0.73 -7.64 5.71
CA ILE A 60 0.24 -7.24 4.39
C ILE A 60 0.74 -5.82 4.12
N ARG A 61 1.34 -5.59 2.96
CA ARG A 61 1.94 -4.29 2.67
C ARG A 61 1.82 -3.89 1.20
N TYR A 62 1.43 -2.64 0.97
CA TYR A 62 1.36 -2.00 -0.35
C TYR A 62 0.49 -2.76 -1.37
N MET A 63 -0.76 -3.02 -0.99
CA MET A 63 -1.70 -3.86 -1.74
C MET A 63 -2.94 -3.09 -2.23
N THR A 64 -2.91 -1.75 -2.15
CA THR A 64 -3.93 -0.85 -2.71
C THR A 64 -4.31 -1.22 -4.15
N GLY A 65 -5.62 -1.29 -4.44
CA GLY A 65 -6.15 -1.61 -5.77
C GLY A 65 -6.00 -3.07 -6.20
N THR A 66 -5.55 -3.97 -5.33
CA THR A 66 -5.35 -5.39 -5.66
C THR A 66 -6.44 -6.32 -5.11
N VAL A 67 -7.05 -5.94 -3.99
CA VAL A 67 -8.05 -6.72 -3.25
C VAL A 67 -9.46 -6.18 -3.53
N PRO A 68 -10.43 -7.04 -3.91
CA PRO A 68 -11.81 -6.61 -4.17
C PRO A 68 -12.56 -6.15 -2.92
N ASP A 69 -12.42 -6.89 -1.82
CA ASP A 69 -13.07 -6.61 -0.54
C ASP A 69 -12.07 -6.87 0.60
N TRP A 70 -11.69 -5.79 1.28
CA TRP A 70 -10.72 -5.84 2.36
C TRP A 70 -11.28 -6.46 3.64
N THR A 71 -12.57 -6.33 3.92
CA THR A 71 -13.21 -6.98 5.07
C THR A 71 -13.22 -8.49 4.87
N GLU A 72 -13.58 -8.99 3.69
CA GLU A 72 -13.54 -10.42 3.38
C GLU A 72 -12.11 -10.96 3.32
N MET A 73 -11.15 -10.18 2.80
CA MET A 73 -9.74 -10.52 2.88
C MET A 73 -9.28 -10.68 4.33
N LEU A 74 -9.64 -9.76 5.22
CA LEU A 74 -9.24 -9.82 6.63
C LEU A 74 -9.96 -10.94 7.40
N LYS A 75 -11.20 -11.29 7.04
CA LYS A 75 -11.85 -12.52 7.55
C LYS A 75 -11.08 -13.76 7.14
N LYS A 76 -10.62 -13.82 5.88
CA LYS A 76 -9.77 -14.91 5.40
C LYS A 76 -8.44 -14.94 6.16
N VAL A 77 -7.75 -13.81 6.29
CA VAL A 77 -6.53 -13.69 7.12
C VAL A 77 -6.76 -14.24 8.53
N GLN A 78 -7.85 -13.85 9.18
CA GLN A 78 -8.20 -14.34 10.50
C GLN A 78 -8.41 -15.86 10.54
N ARG A 79 -9.03 -16.47 9.52
CA ARG A 79 -9.18 -17.94 9.43
C ARG A 79 -7.83 -18.65 9.49
N TYR A 80 -6.82 -18.12 8.80
CA TYR A 80 -5.48 -18.71 8.73
C TYR A 80 -4.54 -18.31 9.86
N LEU A 81 -4.85 -17.27 10.63
CA LEU A 81 -4.17 -16.97 11.89
C LEU A 81 -4.52 -18.00 12.96
N LYS A 82 -3.54 -18.40 13.78
CA LYS A 82 -3.79 -19.12 15.04
C LYS A 82 -4.61 -18.24 15.99
N PRO A 83 -5.41 -18.83 16.91
CA PRO A 83 -6.01 -18.08 18.00
C PRO A 83 -4.94 -17.25 18.75
N GLY A 84 -5.22 -15.97 18.97
CA GLY A 84 -4.24 -15.03 19.55
C GLY A 84 -3.15 -14.54 18.58
N GLY A 85 -3.13 -14.99 17.33
CA GLY A 85 -2.21 -14.51 16.28
C GLY A 85 -2.53 -13.09 15.80
N TRP A 86 -1.57 -12.44 15.16
CA TRP A 86 -1.67 -11.02 14.78
C TRP A 86 -1.63 -10.80 13.27
N VAL A 87 -2.40 -9.82 12.80
CA VAL A 87 -2.24 -9.26 11.45
C VAL A 87 -1.80 -7.80 11.56
N GLU A 88 -0.86 -7.41 10.70
CA GLU A 88 -0.49 -6.02 10.45
C GLU A 88 -0.69 -5.69 8.97
N HIS A 89 -1.33 -4.57 8.70
CA HIS A 89 -1.49 -3.99 7.37
C HIS A 89 -0.79 -2.63 7.32
N VAL A 90 0.14 -2.46 6.37
CA VAL A 90 0.88 -1.20 6.16
C VAL A 90 0.67 -0.69 4.75
N GLU A 91 0.14 0.53 4.63
CA GLU A 91 -0.13 1.15 3.34
C GLU A 91 0.42 2.56 3.24
N LEU A 92 0.99 2.89 2.08
CA LEU A 92 1.33 4.25 1.68
C LEU A 92 0.26 4.72 0.70
N TRP A 93 -0.65 5.55 1.20
CA TRP A 93 -1.81 5.94 0.41
C TRP A 93 -1.45 6.87 -0.75
N GLY A 94 -2.22 6.77 -1.83
CA GLY A 94 -2.11 7.65 -3.00
C GLY A 94 -2.92 8.95 -2.93
N ASN A 95 -3.55 9.27 -1.80
CA ASN A 95 -4.38 10.46 -1.62
C ASN A 95 -3.59 11.59 -0.93
N ALA A 96 -2.96 12.45 -1.74
CA ALA A 96 -2.20 13.56 -1.20
C ALA A 96 -3.08 14.57 -0.45
N MET A 97 -2.52 15.13 0.62
CA MET A 97 -3.13 16.10 1.53
C MET A 97 -2.17 17.26 1.77
N ALA A 98 -2.71 18.40 2.21
CA ALA A 98 -1.94 19.55 2.70
C ALA A 98 -2.72 20.24 3.82
N ASP A 99 -2.04 20.68 4.88
CA ASP A 99 -2.71 21.24 6.08
C ASP A 99 -2.80 22.77 6.09
N ASP A 100 -2.18 23.44 5.13
CA ASP A 100 -1.94 24.88 5.16
C ASP A 100 -2.55 25.63 3.95
N GLY A 101 -3.45 24.97 3.23
CA GLY A 101 -4.14 25.56 2.08
C GLY A 101 -3.27 25.73 0.83
N THR A 102 -2.03 25.21 0.82
CA THR A 102 -1.16 25.27 -0.37
C THR A 102 -1.68 24.42 -1.54
N MET A 103 -2.50 23.40 -1.26
CA MET A 103 -3.16 22.58 -2.27
C MET A 103 -4.53 23.16 -2.66
N LYS A 104 -4.60 23.72 -3.87
CA LYS A 104 -5.83 24.32 -4.41
C LYS A 104 -6.87 23.27 -4.78
N GLU A 105 -8.10 23.71 -5.03
CA GLU A 105 -9.20 22.81 -5.46
C GLU A 105 -8.99 22.22 -6.87
N ASP A 106 -8.35 22.96 -7.77
CA ASP A 106 -8.01 22.55 -9.14
C ASP A 106 -6.69 21.77 -9.23
N SER A 107 -6.13 21.36 -8.09
CA SER A 107 -4.88 20.61 -8.01
C SER A 107 -4.96 19.27 -8.78
N PRO A 108 -3.99 18.98 -9.68
CA PRO A 108 -3.81 17.66 -10.27
C PRO A 108 -3.79 16.52 -9.23
N LEU A 109 -3.18 16.71 -8.06
CA LEU A 109 -3.17 15.74 -6.96
C LEU A 109 -4.57 15.43 -6.40
N LYS A 110 -5.51 16.38 -6.41
CA LYS A 110 -6.91 16.10 -6.06
C LYS A 110 -7.63 15.37 -7.19
N THR A 111 -7.30 15.69 -8.44
CA THR A 111 -7.86 15.01 -9.62
C THR A 111 -7.41 13.55 -9.68
N TRP A 112 -6.17 13.27 -9.27
CA TRP A 112 -5.61 11.93 -9.11
C TRP A 112 -6.50 11.03 -8.25
N VAL A 113 -6.95 11.51 -7.08
CA VAL A 113 -7.80 10.72 -6.18
C VAL A 113 -9.09 10.30 -6.88
N LYS A 114 -9.77 11.24 -7.54
CA LYS A 114 -11.01 10.97 -8.29
C LYS A 114 -10.80 9.97 -9.44
N ILE A 115 -9.66 10.04 -10.12
CA ILE A 115 -9.29 9.08 -11.17
C ILE A 115 -9.18 7.68 -10.58
N PHE A 116 -8.45 7.51 -9.47
CA PHE A 116 -8.23 6.19 -8.88
C PHE A 116 -9.43 5.61 -8.15
N GLU A 117 -10.36 6.46 -7.68
CA GLU A 117 -11.70 6.02 -7.26
C GLU A 117 -12.46 5.39 -8.44
N GLN A 118 -12.55 6.09 -9.57
CA GLN A 118 -13.24 5.56 -10.77
C GLN A 118 -12.57 4.31 -11.35
N VAL A 119 -11.23 4.27 -11.37
CA VAL A 119 -10.48 3.09 -11.78
C VAL A 119 -10.77 1.92 -10.83
N GLY A 120 -10.77 2.16 -9.52
CA GLY A 120 -11.11 1.14 -8.53
C GLY A 120 -12.52 0.58 -8.69
N GLU A 121 -13.50 1.45 -8.95
CA GLU A 121 -14.88 1.05 -9.24
C GLU A 121 -14.97 0.15 -10.49
N LYS A 122 -14.31 0.52 -11.59
CA LYS A 122 -14.30 -0.27 -12.82
C LYS A 122 -13.59 -1.63 -12.67
N LEU A 123 -12.58 -1.70 -11.82
CA LEU A 123 -11.87 -2.95 -11.52
C LEU A 123 -12.57 -3.81 -10.47
N GLY A 124 -13.56 -3.24 -9.75
CA GLY A 124 -14.14 -3.86 -8.55
C GLY A 124 -13.11 -4.03 -7.42
N LYS A 125 -12.12 -3.14 -7.34
CA LYS A 125 -10.99 -3.18 -6.39
C LYS A 125 -10.69 -1.78 -5.86
N PRO A 126 -11.14 -1.42 -4.64
CA PRO A 126 -10.99 -0.06 -4.13
C PRO A 126 -9.52 0.31 -3.91
N PHE A 127 -9.19 1.55 -4.26
CA PHE A 127 -7.87 2.13 -3.96
C PHE A 127 -7.81 2.77 -2.56
N PHE A 128 -8.96 3.24 -2.07
CA PHE A 128 -9.07 3.93 -0.79
C PHE A 128 -10.15 3.26 0.04
N TRP A 129 -9.84 2.97 1.30
CA TRP A 129 -10.71 2.27 2.25
C TRP A 129 -10.25 2.60 3.67
N ASP A 130 -11.08 2.31 4.67
CA ASP A 130 -10.74 2.47 6.09
C ASP A 130 -10.27 1.14 6.69
N PRO A 131 -8.97 1.00 7.04
CA PRO A 131 -8.49 -0.25 7.59
C PRO A 131 -8.95 -0.54 9.01
N ALA A 132 -9.13 0.47 9.86
CA ALA A 132 -9.59 0.23 11.22
C ALA A 132 -11.02 -0.33 11.21
N GLU A 133 -11.88 0.23 10.35
CA GLU A 133 -13.23 -0.27 10.14
C GLU A 133 -13.23 -1.70 9.59
N ALA A 134 -12.47 -1.99 8.53
CA ALA A 134 -12.41 -3.33 7.94
C ALA A 134 -11.86 -4.38 8.93
N PHE A 135 -10.87 -4.03 9.76
CA PHE A 135 -10.37 -4.90 10.82
C PHE A 135 -11.47 -5.22 11.85
N GLN A 136 -12.25 -4.22 12.25
CA GLN A 136 -13.37 -4.39 13.18
C GLN A 136 -14.46 -5.28 12.58
N GLN A 137 -14.88 -5.00 11.34
CA GLN A 137 -15.90 -5.79 10.63
C GLN A 137 -15.45 -7.22 10.36
N ALA A 138 -14.15 -7.46 10.21
CA ALA A 138 -13.60 -8.80 10.09
C ALA A 138 -13.67 -9.59 11.40
N GLY A 139 -13.84 -8.94 12.55
CA GLY A 139 -13.90 -9.58 13.87
C GLY A 139 -12.56 -9.65 14.61
N LEU A 140 -11.55 -8.89 14.17
CA LEU A 140 -10.29 -8.75 14.89
C LEU A 140 -10.50 -7.94 16.18
N LYS A 141 -9.67 -8.21 17.19
CA LYS A 141 -9.64 -7.51 18.50
C LYS A 141 -8.31 -6.77 18.68
N ASN A 142 -8.20 -5.98 19.74
CA ASN A 142 -6.99 -5.22 20.08
C ASN A 142 -6.47 -4.35 18.92
N ILE A 143 -7.40 -3.76 18.17
CA ILE A 143 -7.10 -3.00 16.97
C ILE A 143 -6.41 -1.69 17.36
N SER A 144 -5.28 -1.40 16.73
CA SER A 144 -4.53 -0.16 16.90
C SER A 144 -4.08 0.37 15.55
N GLU A 145 -4.00 1.69 15.44
CA GLU A 145 -3.64 2.39 14.22
C GLU A 145 -2.53 3.42 14.50
N LYS A 146 -1.58 3.51 13.57
CA LYS A 146 -0.56 4.56 13.53
C LYS A 146 -0.51 5.19 12.14
N LYS A 147 -0.67 6.50 12.09
CA LYS A 147 -0.57 7.32 10.88
C LYS A 147 0.70 8.17 10.92
N VAL A 148 1.47 8.14 9.84
CA VAL A 148 2.69 8.93 9.67
C VAL A 148 2.56 9.76 8.40
N LYS A 149 2.79 11.08 8.50
CA LYS A 149 2.83 11.97 7.34
C LYS A 149 4.16 11.78 6.62
N VAL A 150 4.09 11.33 5.36
CA VAL A 150 5.23 11.21 4.46
C VAL A 150 5.14 12.36 3.46
N PRO A 151 6.02 13.37 3.57
CA PRO A 151 6.00 14.53 2.69
C PRO A 151 6.16 14.13 1.22
N ILE A 152 5.70 14.99 0.31
CA ILE A 152 6.06 14.94 -1.10
C ILE A 152 6.99 16.14 -1.34
N GLY A 153 8.26 15.86 -1.64
CA GLY A 153 9.27 16.89 -1.88
C GLY A 153 10.01 17.34 -0.62
N THR A 154 10.76 18.43 -0.76
CA THR A 154 11.80 18.83 0.22
C THR A 154 11.40 20.04 1.07
N TRP A 155 10.12 20.35 1.14
CA TRP A 155 9.59 21.49 1.89
C TRP A 155 9.75 21.41 3.43
N PRO A 156 9.78 20.22 4.09
CA PRO A 156 9.94 20.16 5.54
C PRO A 156 11.28 20.74 6.01
N LYS A 157 11.29 21.39 7.18
CA LYS A 157 12.54 21.86 7.82
C LYS A 157 13.34 20.72 8.45
N ASN A 158 12.65 19.72 9.01
CA ASN A 158 13.27 18.53 9.60
C ASN A 158 14.07 17.77 8.52
N LYS A 159 15.32 17.38 8.83
CA LYS A 159 16.24 16.76 7.87
C LYS A 159 15.76 15.39 7.40
N ASP A 160 15.23 14.57 8.30
CA ASP A 160 14.78 13.22 7.98
C ASP A 160 13.51 13.26 7.12
N LEU A 161 12.53 14.09 7.51
CA LEU A 161 11.30 14.29 6.74
C LEU A 161 11.58 14.88 5.36
N LYS A 162 12.57 15.77 5.24
CA LYS A 162 13.04 16.29 3.95
C LYS A 162 13.64 15.18 3.09
N GLN A 163 14.42 14.27 3.68
CA GLN A 163 15.01 13.15 2.96
C GLN A 163 13.93 12.15 2.51
N TRP A 164 12.99 11.82 3.38
CA TRP A 164 11.84 10.95 3.05
C TRP A 164 11.00 11.56 1.94
N GLY A 165 10.72 12.86 2.02
CA GLY A 165 9.94 13.54 1.00
C GLY A 165 10.67 13.64 -0.35
N ALA A 166 12.00 13.78 -0.35
CA ALA A 166 12.79 13.68 -1.58
C ALA A 166 12.66 12.29 -2.24
N TRP A 167 12.74 11.22 -1.44
CA TRP A 167 12.60 9.85 -1.93
C TRP A 167 11.18 9.56 -2.42
N ASN A 168 10.17 9.99 -1.67
CA ASN A 168 8.77 9.83 -2.05
C ASN A 168 8.45 10.57 -3.35
N ARG A 169 8.92 11.81 -3.50
CA ARG A 169 8.79 12.55 -4.77
C ARG A 169 9.47 11.81 -5.93
N GLN A 170 10.67 11.29 -5.72
CA GLN A 170 11.38 10.53 -6.77
C GLN A 170 10.62 9.25 -7.14
N PHE A 171 10.10 8.51 -6.16
CA PHE A 171 9.25 7.35 -6.36
C PHE A 171 8.04 7.68 -7.22
N LEU A 172 7.29 8.74 -6.84
CA LEU A 172 6.12 9.20 -7.59
C LEU A 172 6.51 9.61 -9.01
N LEU A 173 7.57 10.40 -9.22
CA LEU A 173 7.99 10.85 -10.55
C LEU A 173 8.38 9.68 -11.47
N GLN A 174 9.01 8.63 -10.94
CA GLN A 174 9.40 7.45 -11.71
C GLN A 174 8.21 6.53 -12.03
N GLY A 175 7.28 6.38 -11.09
CA GLY A 175 6.14 5.47 -11.23
C GLY A 175 4.91 6.10 -11.88
N LEU A 176 4.81 7.43 -11.90
CA LEU A 176 3.60 8.19 -12.26
C LEU A 176 2.89 7.66 -13.51
N GLU A 177 3.65 7.49 -14.59
CA GLU A 177 3.09 7.03 -15.86
C GLU A 177 2.68 5.56 -15.82
N GLY A 178 3.50 4.70 -15.22
CA GLY A 178 3.20 3.27 -15.06
C GLY A 178 1.96 3.01 -14.20
N PHE A 179 1.71 3.85 -13.20
CA PHE A 179 0.52 3.75 -12.35
C PHE A 179 -0.76 4.18 -13.07
N SER A 180 -0.67 5.17 -13.96
CA SER A 180 -1.85 5.86 -14.48
C SER A 180 -2.24 5.46 -15.88
N ILE A 181 -1.29 5.20 -16.78
CA ILE A 181 -1.58 5.26 -18.21
C ILE A 181 -2.65 4.25 -18.63
N ARG A 182 -2.55 3.01 -18.13
CA ARG A 182 -3.53 1.95 -18.39
C ARG A 182 -4.91 2.31 -17.82
N GLY A 183 -4.96 2.81 -16.59
CA GLY A 183 -6.23 3.20 -15.96
C GLY A 183 -6.91 4.34 -16.72
N LEU A 184 -6.14 5.33 -17.16
CA LEU A 184 -6.66 6.47 -17.91
C LEU A 184 -7.16 6.09 -19.30
N THR A 185 -6.39 5.31 -20.06
CA THR A 185 -6.72 5.05 -21.47
C THR A 185 -7.63 3.84 -21.66
N GLU A 186 -7.35 2.70 -21.01
CA GLU A 186 -8.11 1.46 -21.23
C GLU A 186 -9.39 1.41 -20.39
N LEU A 187 -9.39 1.99 -19.18
CA LEU A 187 -10.56 1.92 -18.28
C LEU A 187 -11.42 3.18 -18.34
N LEU A 188 -10.79 4.37 -18.34
CA LEU A 188 -11.51 5.65 -18.38
C LEU A 188 -11.63 6.26 -19.77
N GLU A 189 -11.09 5.60 -20.80
CA GLU A 189 -11.23 5.99 -22.22
C GLU A 189 -10.71 7.41 -22.52
N TRP A 190 -9.70 7.88 -21.78
CA TRP A 190 -9.04 9.13 -22.12
C TRP A 190 -8.20 8.95 -23.40
N GLU A 191 -8.22 9.98 -24.26
CA GLU A 191 -7.21 10.10 -25.30
C GLU A 191 -5.81 10.12 -24.68
N TYR A 192 -4.87 9.41 -25.32
CA TYR A 192 -3.51 9.27 -24.80
C TYR A 192 -2.83 10.63 -24.61
N GLU A 193 -3.03 11.56 -25.55
CA GLU A 193 -2.52 12.93 -25.50
C GLU A 193 -3.05 13.67 -24.28
N LYS A 194 -4.35 13.54 -23.98
CA LYS A 194 -4.97 14.15 -22.80
C LYS A 194 -4.42 13.55 -21.51
N ALA A 195 -4.22 12.23 -21.46
CA ALA A 195 -3.59 11.56 -20.32
C ALA A 195 -2.16 12.09 -20.11
N GLN A 196 -1.36 12.22 -21.18
CA GLN A 196 -0.01 12.75 -21.11
C GLN A 196 0.04 14.20 -20.61
N VAL A 197 -0.89 15.06 -21.04
CA VAL A 197 -1.02 16.44 -20.53
C VAL A 197 -1.26 16.43 -19.02
N PHE A 198 -2.18 15.59 -18.52
CA PHE A 198 -2.42 15.45 -17.09
C PHE A 198 -1.18 14.97 -16.33
N LEU A 199 -0.42 14.00 -16.88
CA LEU A 199 0.84 13.54 -16.26
C LEU A 199 1.91 14.64 -16.26
N VAL A 200 1.94 15.53 -17.26
CA VAL A 200 2.82 16.71 -17.25
C VAL A 200 2.43 17.67 -16.12
N ASP A 201 1.14 17.93 -15.92
CA ASP A 201 0.68 18.82 -14.84
C ASP A 201 0.93 18.22 -13.45
N MET A 202 0.73 16.92 -13.28
CA MET A 202 1.14 16.18 -12.09
C MET A 202 2.64 16.34 -11.81
N ARG A 203 3.52 16.17 -12.81
CA ARG A 203 4.97 16.34 -12.63
C ARG A 203 5.33 17.76 -12.20
N LYS A 204 4.70 18.79 -12.78
CA LYS A 204 4.90 20.18 -12.36
C LYS A 204 4.52 20.38 -10.90
N GLU A 205 3.38 19.82 -10.49
CA GLU A 205 2.89 19.96 -9.11
C GLU A 205 3.77 19.21 -8.09
N LEU A 206 4.21 17.98 -8.40
CA LEU A 206 5.15 17.22 -7.56
C LEU A 206 6.49 17.96 -7.36
N LEU A 207 6.88 18.81 -8.32
CA LEU A 207 8.11 19.60 -8.27
C LEU A 207 7.93 20.99 -7.63
N ASN A 208 6.69 21.40 -7.32
CA ASN A 208 6.41 22.72 -6.76
C ASN A 208 6.86 22.80 -5.28
N PRO A 209 7.88 23.61 -4.94
CA PRO A 209 8.37 23.71 -3.56
C PRO A 209 7.42 24.45 -2.62
N SER A 210 6.48 25.23 -3.16
CA SER A 210 5.49 26.00 -2.39
C SER A 210 4.26 25.15 -2.03
N LEU A 211 4.16 23.93 -2.57
CA LEU A 211 3.13 22.98 -2.21
C LEU A 211 3.64 22.10 -1.07
N HIS A 212 3.03 22.23 0.11
CA HIS A 212 3.42 21.48 1.29
C HIS A 212 2.61 20.18 1.42
N SER A 213 2.56 19.42 0.32
CA SER A 213 1.79 18.18 0.26
C SER A 213 2.49 17.00 0.93
N TYR A 214 1.69 16.05 1.41
CA TYR A 214 2.12 14.79 1.99
C TYR A 214 1.08 13.70 1.68
N VAL A 215 1.47 12.46 1.84
CA VAL A 215 0.57 11.31 1.92
C VAL A 215 0.68 10.67 3.30
N LEU A 216 -0.29 9.86 3.69
CA LEU A 216 -0.20 9.10 4.93
C LEU A 216 0.36 7.71 4.65
N THR A 217 1.32 7.29 5.47
CA THR A 217 1.54 5.87 5.72
C THR A 217 0.69 5.46 6.92
N THR A 218 -0.16 4.46 6.75
CA THR A 218 -1.00 3.93 7.83
C THR A 218 -0.59 2.50 8.13
N ALA A 219 -0.23 2.24 9.38
CA ALA A 219 -0.06 0.89 9.91
C ALA A 219 -1.24 0.59 10.83
N VAL A 220 -1.98 -0.48 10.54
CA VAL A 220 -3.06 -0.99 11.39
C VAL A 220 -2.74 -2.41 11.75
N TRP A 221 -2.88 -2.77 13.02
CA TRP A 221 -2.71 -4.13 13.47
C TRP A 221 -3.84 -4.54 14.40
N GLY A 222 -4.13 -5.85 14.40
CA GLY A 222 -5.18 -6.45 15.19
C GLY A 222 -4.92 -7.93 15.42
N GLN A 223 -5.59 -8.48 16.41
CA GLN A 223 -5.39 -9.83 16.89
C GLN A 223 -6.61 -10.70 16.61
N LYS A 224 -6.39 -11.94 16.16
CA LYS A 224 -7.44 -12.95 16.17
C LYS A 224 -7.85 -13.25 17.62
N PRO A 225 -9.15 -13.34 17.94
CA PRO A 225 -9.60 -13.79 19.26
C PRO A 225 -8.97 -15.14 19.67
N GLU A 226 -8.78 -15.34 20.97
CA GLU A 226 -8.25 -16.61 21.53
C GLU A 226 -9.30 -17.73 21.57
N GLU A 227 -10.59 -17.37 21.44
CA GLU A 227 -11.77 -18.25 21.45
C GLU A 227 -12.53 -18.16 20.13
#